data_AF-A0A378NT24-F1
#
_entry.id   AF-A0A378NT24-F1
#
_cell.length_a   1.000
_cell.length_b   1.000
_cell.length_c   1.000
_cell.angle_alpha   90.00
_cell.angle_beta   90.00
_cell.angle_gamma   90.00
#
_symmetry.space_group_name_H-M   'P 1'
#
loop_
_entity.id
_entity.type
_entity.pdbx_description
1 polymer ?
#
loop_
_entity_poly.entity_id
_entity_poly.type
_entity_poly.pdbx_seq_one_letter_code
_entity_poly.pdbx_strand_id
1 'polypeptide(L)'
;MLFLVKSILFLPFGIGGLLYGCFGQLFGIFGIHHIFNFLEISMLAQDGWNYLNPIGTCGNVAQAGAVLAVAMKAVSNKVKQVAYPSCLSALLGITEPAVFGVNLKFIRPFVCAMIGGGVGGFLSSNLQLKATGMSITGIPGTLLYLNVASLCIIIINTRVFQEHYYI
;
A
#
# COMPACT_ATOMS: atom_id res chain seq x y z
N MET A 1 18.07 15.31 -5.00
CA MET A 1 16.79 14.73 -4.58
C MET A 1 16.62 13.28 -5.05
N LEU A 2 16.65 13.00 -6.36
CA LEU A 2 16.50 11.64 -6.92
C LEU A 2 17.46 10.61 -6.31
N PHE A 3 18.74 10.97 -6.22
CA PHE A 3 19.79 10.15 -5.63
C PHE A 3 19.46 9.76 -4.18
N LEU A 4 19.04 10.71 -3.35
CA LEU A 4 18.69 10.47 -1.95
C LEU A 4 17.54 9.46 -1.82
N VAL A 5 16.48 9.60 -2.63
CA VAL A 5 15.35 8.68 -2.53
C VAL A 5 15.70 7.30 -3.09
N LYS A 6 16.47 7.22 -4.17
CA LYS A 6 17.04 5.94 -4.64
C LYS A 6 17.90 5.29 -3.54
N SER A 7 18.77 6.05 -2.86
CA SER A 7 19.59 5.52 -1.75
C SER A 7 18.77 4.97 -0.60
N ILE A 8 17.65 5.62 -0.24
CA ILE A 8 16.75 5.14 0.81
C ILE A 8 15.97 3.91 0.33
N LEU A 9 15.45 3.94 -0.90
CA LEU A 9 14.63 2.86 -1.46
C LEU A 9 15.43 1.57 -1.68
N PHE A 10 16.70 1.71 -2.09
CA PHE A 10 17.62 0.60 -2.35
C PHE A 10 18.52 0.27 -1.14
N LEU A 11 18.11 0.64 0.08
CA LEU A 11 18.78 0.15 1.28
C LEU A 11 18.83 -1.40 1.27
N PRO A 12 19.93 -2.00 1.76
CA PRO A 12 20.15 -3.43 1.68
C PRO A 12 19.05 -4.22 2.40
N PHE A 13 18.89 -5.49 2.01
CA PHE A 13 17.92 -6.43 2.59
C PHE A 13 16.45 -6.01 2.49
N GLY A 14 16.10 -5.06 1.62
CA GLY A 14 14.72 -4.60 1.42
C GLY A 14 14.19 -3.67 2.51
N ILE A 15 15.07 -3.13 3.36
CA ILE A 15 14.72 -2.17 4.42
C ILE A 15 14.12 -0.89 3.82
N GLY A 16 14.55 -0.48 2.63
CA GLY A 16 13.99 0.68 1.94
C GLY A 16 12.51 0.51 1.61
N GLY A 17 12.13 -0.67 1.12
CA GLY A 17 10.74 -1.04 0.88
C GLY A 17 9.91 -1.13 2.15
N LEU A 18 10.49 -1.63 3.25
CA LEU A 18 9.84 -1.67 4.57
C LEU A 18 9.46 -0.26 5.05
N LEU A 19 10.43 0.67 5.03
CA LEU A 19 10.21 2.03 5.48
C LEU A 19 9.20 2.77 4.59
N TYR A 20 9.37 2.67 3.27
CA TYR A 20 8.43 3.31 2.35
C TYR A 20 7.03 2.72 2.44
N GLY A 21 6.90 1.39 2.61
CA GLY A 21 5.61 0.74 2.80
C GLY A 21 4.92 1.12 4.11
N CYS A 22 5.66 1.27 5.21
CA CYS A 22 5.12 1.71 6.51
C CYS A 22 4.63 3.15 6.47
N PHE A 23 5.45 4.06 5.93
CA PHE A 23 5.21 5.50 6.03
C PHE A 23 4.58 6.11 4.77
N GLY A 24 4.48 5.35 3.67
CA GLY A 24 3.92 5.78 2.39
C GLY A 24 2.54 6.43 2.54
N GLN A 25 1.68 5.83 3.37
CA GLN A 25 0.35 6.36 3.62
C GLN A 25 0.35 7.73 4.32
N LEU A 26 1.32 7.99 5.21
CA LEU A 26 1.44 9.29 5.88
C LEU A 26 1.74 10.39 4.87
N PHE A 27 2.62 10.12 3.90
CA PHE A 27 2.92 11.08 2.83
C PHE A 27 1.67 11.40 1.98
N GLY A 28 0.80 10.42 1.78
CA GLY A 28 -0.52 10.61 1.19
C GLY A 28 -1.38 11.57 2.00
N ILE A 29 -1.49 11.31 3.31
CA ILE A 29 -2.27 12.14 4.25
C ILE A 29 -1.77 13.59 4.30
N PHE A 30 -0.45 13.80 4.29
CA PHE A 30 0.16 15.14 4.30
C PHE A 30 0.17 15.81 2.91
N GLY A 31 -0.33 15.17 1.86
CA GLY A 31 -0.40 15.74 0.51
C GLY A 31 0.96 15.87 -0.21
N ILE A 32 2.04 15.37 0.39
CA ILE A 32 3.38 15.47 -0.20
C ILE A 32 3.68 14.33 -1.18
N HIS A 33 2.74 13.40 -1.38
CA HIS A 33 2.91 12.24 -2.25
C HIS A 33 3.10 12.57 -3.74
N HIS A 34 2.68 13.76 -4.21
CA HIS A 34 2.92 14.21 -5.58
C HIS A 34 4.42 14.26 -5.94
N ILE A 35 5.30 14.40 -4.94
CA ILE A 35 6.75 14.34 -5.16
C ILE A 35 7.22 12.96 -5.64
N PHE A 36 6.48 11.90 -5.30
CA PHE A 36 6.79 10.55 -5.76
C PHE A 36 6.44 10.35 -7.23
N ASN A 37 5.42 11.04 -7.77
CA ASN A 37 5.12 10.96 -9.20
C ASN A 37 6.32 11.42 -10.05
N PHE A 38 6.98 12.51 -9.67
CA PHE A 38 8.20 12.98 -10.37
C PHE A 38 9.36 11.99 -10.26
N LEU A 39 9.47 11.31 -9.11
CA LEU A 39 10.46 10.28 -8.88
C LEU A 39 10.20 9.04 -9.73
N GLU A 40 8.95 8.60 -9.84
CA GLU A 40 8.53 7.49 -10.71
C GLU A 40 8.84 7.78 -12.19
N ILE A 41 8.50 8.98 -12.69
CA ILE A 41 8.84 9.42 -14.05
C ILE A 41 10.35 9.32 -14.28
N SER A 42 11.14 9.80 -13.32
CA SER A 42 12.59 9.82 -13.44
C SER A 42 13.20 8.41 -13.42
N MET A 43 12.66 7.49 -12.62
CA MET A 43 13.07 6.08 -12.61
C MET A 43 12.72 5.38 -13.93
N LEU A 44 11.52 5.61 -14.46
CA LEU A 44 11.12 5.07 -15.76
C LEU A 44 12.01 5.59 -16.89
N ALA A 45 12.34 6.89 -16.88
CA ALA A 45 13.18 7.49 -17.91
C ALA A 45 14.64 6.99 -17.87
N GLN A 46 15.19 6.74 -16.68
CA GLN A 46 16.60 6.33 -16.52
C GLN A 46 16.79 4.82 -16.55
N ASP A 47 15.95 4.10 -15.82
CA ASP A 47 16.12 2.68 -15.55
C ASP A 47 15.14 1.82 -16.38
N GLY A 48 14.13 2.44 -17.02
CA GLY A 48 13.05 1.73 -17.72
C GLY A 48 12.00 1.13 -16.80
N TRP A 49 12.12 1.34 -15.48
CA TRP A 49 11.33 0.66 -14.46
C TRP A 49 10.88 1.60 -13.35
N ASN A 50 9.71 1.30 -12.77
CA ASN A 50 9.19 1.97 -11.59
C ASN A 50 9.22 1.03 -10.38
N TYR A 51 10.10 1.34 -9.43
CA TYR A 51 10.32 0.54 -8.22
C TYR A 51 9.40 0.92 -7.05
N LEU A 52 8.77 2.11 -7.10
CA LEU A 52 7.89 2.60 -6.03
C LEU A 52 6.48 2.04 -6.15
N ASN A 53 5.98 1.94 -7.38
CA ASN A 53 4.62 1.50 -7.65
C ASN A 53 4.27 0.12 -7.05
N PRO A 54 5.13 -0.92 -7.13
CA PRO A 54 4.90 -2.19 -6.45
C PRO A 54 4.72 -2.06 -4.93
N ILE A 55 5.53 -1.22 -4.28
CA ILE A 55 5.45 -0.99 -2.83
C ILE A 55 4.18 -0.18 -2.49
N GLY A 56 3.86 0.84 -3.28
CA GLY A 56 2.63 1.62 -3.13
C GLY A 56 1.37 0.75 -3.25
N THR A 57 1.35 -0.20 -4.19
CA THR A 57 0.27 -1.18 -4.31
C THR A 57 0.11 -2.04 -3.07
N CYS A 58 1.22 -2.47 -2.45
CA CYS A 58 1.17 -3.20 -1.19
C CYS A 58 0.52 -2.36 -0.08
N GLY A 59 0.84 -1.07 -0.01
CA GLY A 59 0.20 -0.12 0.91
C GLY A 59 -1.31 -0.01 0.69
N ASN A 60 -1.74 0.17 -0.56
CA ASN A 60 -3.17 0.30 -0.89
C ASN A 60 -3.97 -0.95 -0.54
N VAL A 61 -3.42 -2.12 -0.82
CA VAL A 61 -4.04 -3.40 -0.46
C VAL A 61 -4.04 -3.61 1.06
N ALA A 62 -2.99 -3.18 1.77
CA ALA A 62 -2.99 -3.24 3.23
C ALA A 62 -4.08 -2.33 3.84
N GLN A 63 -4.31 -1.14 3.28
CA GLN A 63 -5.44 -0.28 3.66
C GLN A 63 -6.78 -0.99 3.43
N ALA A 64 -6.97 -1.60 2.25
CA ALA A 64 -8.17 -2.37 1.94
C ALA A 64 -8.37 -3.53 2.93
N GLY A 65 -7.32 -4.28 3.23
CA GLY A 65 -7.36 -5.40 4.18
C GLY A 65 -7.75 -4.97 5.60
N ALA A 66 -7.19 -3.86 6.08
CA ALA A 66 -7.55 -3.31 7.39
C ALA A 66 -9.02 -2.84 7.44
N VAL A 67 -9.49 -2.16 6.39
CA VAL A 67 -10.90 -1.74 6.29
C VAL A 67 -11.83 -2.94 6.18
N LEU A 68 -11.46 -3.98 5.43
CA LEU A 68 -12.23 -5.20 5.31
C LEU A 68 -12.37 -5.90 6.67
N ALA A 69 -11.28 -5.97 7.45
CA ALA A 69 -11.32 -6.52 8.80
C ALA A 69 -12.29 -5.74 9.71
N VAL A 70 -12.30 -4.41 9.62
CA VAL A 70 -13.28 -3.57 10.31
C VAL A 70 -14.70 -3.85 9.82
N ALA A 71 -14.92 -3.94 8.50
CA ALA A 71 -16.23 -4.19 7.90
C ALA A 71 -16.84 -5.53 8.35
N MET A 72 -16.02 -6.58 8.42
CA MET A 72 -16.43 -7.92 8.85
C MET A 72 -16.78 -7.97 10.34
N LYS A 73 -16.01 -7.27 11.18
CA LYS A 73 -16.19 -7.28 12.65
C LYS A 73 -17.20 -6.25 13.15
N ALA A 74 -17.52 -5.22 12.38
CA ALA A 74 -18.47 -4.19 12.79
C ALA A 74 -19.85 -4.79 13.06
N VAL A 75 -20.49 -4.40 14.17
CA VAL A 75 -21.89 -4.71 14.44
C VAL A 75 -22.81 -3.66 13.79
N SER A 76 -22.36 -2.40 13.76
CA SER A 76 -23.15 -1.28 13.24
C SER A 76 -23.27 -1.31 11.71
N ASN A 77 -24.51 -1.30 11.22
CA ASN A 77 -24.80 -1.17 9.78
C ASN A 77 -24.23 0.11 9.16
N LYS A 78 -24.17 1.21 9.94
CA LYS A 78 -23.57 2.46 9.47
C LYS A 78 -22.09 2.31 9.14
N VAL A 79 -21.35 1.56 9.96
CA VAL A 79 -19.92 1.31 9.72
C VAL A 79 -19.74 0.41 8.50
N LYS A 80 -20.54 -0.65 8.35
CA LYS A 80 -20.50 -1.53 7.18
C LYS A 80 -20.78 -0.81 5.87
N GLN A 81 -21.77 0.09 5.85
CA GLN A 81 -22.14 0.89 4.69
C GLN A 81 -21.01 1.78 4.18
N VAL A 82 -20.10 2.22 5.05
CA VAL A 82 -18.91 2.99 4.66
C VAL A 82 -17.73 2.07 4.36
N ALA A 83 -17.52 1.04 5.17
CA ALA A 83 -16.31 0.22 5.12
C ALA A 83 -16.23 -0.68 3.88
N TYR A 84 -17.31 -1.35 3.47
CA TYR A 84 -17.29 -2.19 2.27
C TYR A 84 -16.93 -1.41 0.98
N PRO A 85 -17.60 -0.29 0.64
CA PRO A 85 -17.23 0.47 -0.55
C PRO A 85 -15.84 1.11 -0.42
N SER A 86 -15.42 1.52 0.78
CA SER A 86 -14.08 2.07 1.01
C SER A 86 -12.98 1.01 0.80
N CYS A 87 -13.22 -0.24 1.20
CA CYS A 87 -12.34 -1.37 0.91
C CYS A 87 -12.19 -1.56 -0.61
N LEU A 88 -13.31 -1.58 -1.34
CA LEU A 88 -13.28 -1.73 -2.80
C LEU A 88 -12.50 -0.58 -3.46
N SER A 89 -12.75 0.66 -3.02
CA SER A 89 -12.01 1.84 -3.47
C SER A 89 -10.50 1.67 -3.30
N ALA A 90 -10.05 1.23 -2.12
CA ALA A 90 -8.63 1.02 -1.84
C ALA A 90 -8.01 -0.09 -2.68
N LEU A 91 -8.75 -1.17 -2.97
CA LEU A 91 -8.32 -2.21 -3.92
C LEU A 91 -8.16 -1.69 -5.35
N LEU A 92 -8.87 -0.64 -5.72
CA LEU A 92 -8.74 0.03 -7.02
C LEU A 92 -7.69 1.15 -7.02
N GLY A 93 -6.95 1.31 -5.92
CA GLY A 93 -5.89 2.31 -5.77
C GLY A 93 -6.33 3.65 -5.19
N ILE A 94 -7.61 3.82 -4.85
CA ILE A 94 -8.16 5.05 -4.26
C ILE A 94 -8.32 4.85 -2.74
N THR A 95 -7.37 5.34 -1.96
CA THR A 95 -7.25 5.03 -0.52
C THR A 95 -7.89 6.05 0.41
N GLU A 96 -8.22 7.25 -0.07
CA GLU A 96 -8.82 8.33 0.70
C GLU A 96 -10.06 7.91 1.49
N PRO A 97 -11.09 7.24 0.90
CA PRO A 97 -12.25 6.80 1.65
C PRO A 97 -11.91 5.72 2.69
N ALA A 98 -10.94 4.85 2.41
CA ALA A 98 -10.48 3.83 3.37
C ALA A 98 -9.75 4.46 4.56
N VAL A 99 -8.84 5.39 4.28
CA VAL A 99 -7.97 6.03 5.26
C VAL A 99 -8.78 6.99 6.13
N PHE A 100 -9.48 7.95 5.53
CA PHE A 100 -10.20 8.98 6.28
C PHE A 100 -11.57 8.49 6.76
N GLY A 101 -12.25 7.64 6.00
CA GLY A 101 -13.58 7.15 6.35
C GLY A 101 -13.58 6.04 7.41
N VAL A 102 -12.50 5.27 7.53
CA VAL A 102 -12.44 4.09 8.41
C VAL A 102 -11.14 3.99 9.21
N ASN A 103 -9.98 3.86 8.57
CA ASN A 103 -8.76 3.49 9.27
C ASN A 103 -8.28 4.57 10.25
N LEU A 104 -8.26 5.86 9.90
CA LEU A 104 -7.88 6.92 10.84
C LEU A 104 -8.92 7.10 11.95
N LYS A 105 -10.20 6.86 11.65
CA LYS A 105 -11.27 6.88 12.65
C LYS A 105 -11.04 5.80 13.72
N PHE A 106 -10.50 4.65 13.31
CA PHE A 106 -10.10 3.56 14.18
C PHE A 106 -8.57 3.40 14.12
N ILE A 107 -7.82 4.19 14.89
CA ILE A 107 -6.35 4.26 14.87
C ILE A 107 -5.65 2.88 14.80
N ARG A 108 -6.22 1.86 15.46
CA ARG A 108 -5.74 0.48 15.42
C ARG A 108 -5.65 -0.08 13.98
N PRO A 109 -6.76 -0.18 13.20
CA PRO A 109 -6.72 -0.45 11.76
C PRO A 109 -5.74 0.38 10.92
N PHE A 110 -5.51 1.65 11.27
CA PHE A 110 -4.52 2.47 10.56
C PHE A 110 -3.07 1.97 10.77
N VAL A 111 -2.66 1.78 12.02
CA VAL A 111 -1.34 1.20 12.36
C VAL A 111 -1.22 -0.21 11.78
N CYS A 112 -2.31 -0.98 11.91
CA CYS A 112 -2.75 -2.05 11.03
C CYS A 112 -2.10 -2.11 9.65
N ALA A 113 -2.68 -1.28 8.80
CA ALA A 113 -2.36 -1.15 7.40
C ALA A 113 -0.95 -0.60 7.16
N MET A 114 -0.41 0.24 8.04
CA MET A 114 0.99 0.70 7.92
C MET A 114 1.96 -0.48 8.06
N ILE A 115 1.78 -1.33 9.07
CA ILE A 115 2.64 -2.50 9.26
C ILE A 115 2.49 -3.47 8.08
N GLY A 116 1.25 -3.73 7.64
CA GLY A 116 1.01 -4.58 6.46
C GLY A 116 1.65 -4.02 5.18
N GLY A 117 1.51 -2.71 4.94
CA GLY A 117 2.14 -2.00 3.84
C GLY A 117 3.66 -2.11 3.88
N GLY A 118 4.25 -1.99 5.07
CA GLY A 118 5.67 -2.20 5.31
C GLY A 118 6.13 -3.61 4.99
N VAL A 119 5.45 -4.63 5.50
CA VAL A 119 5.78 -6.04 5.21
C VAL A 119 5.65 -6.32 3.71
N GLY A 120 4.60 -5.82 3.06
CA GLY A 120 4.44 -5.94 1.61
C GLY A 120 5.54 -5.21 0.84
N GLY A 121 5.93 -4.01 1.27
CA GLY A 121 7.03 -3.26 0.69
C GLY A 121 8.39 -3.95 0.85
N PHE A 122 8.67 -4.51 2.02
CA PHE A 122 9.86 -5.31 2.29
C PHE A 122 9.96 -6.51 1.35
N LEU A 123 8.87 -7.27 1.21
CA LEU A 123 8.81 -8.41 0.31
C LEU A 123 8.95 -7.97 -1.15
N SER A 124 8.28 -6.88 -1.54
CA SER A 124 8.38 -6.30 -2.88
C SER A 124 9.83 -5.94 -3.25
N SER A 125 10.56 -5.32 -2.33
CA SER A 125 11.98 -4.99 -2.54
C SER A 125 12.88 -6.23 -2.61
N ASN A 126 12.68 -7.22 -1.73
CA ASN A 126 13.48 -8.46 -1.75
C ASN A 126 13.22 -9.30 -3.00
N LEU A 127 11.98 -9.31 -3.49
CA LEU A 127 11.60 -9.97 -4.74
C LEU A 127 11.95 -9.16 -5.99
N GLN A 128 12.56 -7.98 -5.81
CA GLN A 128 12.97 -7.08 -6.89
C GLN A 128 11.82 -6.75 -7.85
N LEU A 129 10.61 -6.58 -7.31
CA LEU A 129 9.44 -6.22 -8.10
C LEU A 129 9.64 -4.84 -8.72
N LYS A 130 9.23 -4.72 -9.98
CA LYS A 130 9.35 -3.52 -10.79
C LYS A 130 8.17 -3.42 -11.73
N ALA A 131 7.70 -2.19 -11.94
CA ALA A 131 6.56 -1.90 -12.80
C ALA A 131 7.02 -1.27 -14.13
N THR A 132 6.28 -1.54 -15.20
CA THR A 132 6.52 -0.97 -16.53
C THR A 132 5.89 0.41 -16.74
N GLY A 133 5.11 0.91 -15.78
CA GLY A 133 4.35 2.16 -15.92
C GLY A 133 4.11 2.88 -14.59
N MET A 134 3.28 3.93 -14.64
CA MET A 134 2.92 4.76 -13.48
C MET A 134 1.46 4.58 -13.05
N SER A 135 1.17 5.07 -11.83
CA SER A 135 -0.15 5.49 -11.34
C SER A 135 -1.24 4.45 -11.16
N ILE A 136 -1.18 3.29 -11.84
CA ILE A 136 -2.12 2.19 -11.60
C ILE A 136 -1.61 1.40 -10.40
N THR A 137 -2.40 1.34 -9.33
CA THR A 137 -2.06 0.67 -8.08
C THR A 137 -3.21 -0.21 -7.60
N GLY A 138 -3.00 -1.00 -6.54
CA GLY A 138 -4.00 -1.96 -6.07
C GLY A 138 -4.08 -3.19 -6.98
N ILE A 139 -5.27 -3.76 -7.15
CA ILE A 139 -5.51 -4.90 -8.06
C ILE A 139 -5.17 -4.53 -9.51
N PRO A 140 -5.62 -3.39 -10.07
CA PRO A 140 -5.24 -3.02 -11.44
C PRO A 140 -3.73 -2.86 -11.60
N GLY A 141 -3.02 -2.42 -10.56
CA GLY A 141 -1.56 -2.24 -10.57
C GLY A 141 -0.80 -3.55 -10.80
N THR A 142 -1.39 -4.70 -10.46
CA THR A 142 -0.73 -6.00 -10.66
C THR A 142 -0.46 -6.32 -12.13
N LEU A 143 -1.20 -5.71 -13.06
CA LEU A 143 -0.98 -5.85 -14.50
C LEU A 143 0.35 -5.22 -14.97
N LEU A 144 0.91 -4.31 -14.18
CA LEU A 144 2.20 -3.67 -14.49
C LEU A 144 3.40 -4.50 -14.00
N TYR A 145 3.17 -5.57 -13.22
CA TYR A 145 4.24 -6.37 -12.63
C TYR A 145 4.42 -7.68 -13.40
N LEU A 146 5.66 -7.97 -13.81
CA LEU A 146 6.00 -9.13 -14.63
C LEU A 146 6.04 -10.47 -13.87
N ASN A 147 5.72 -10.51 -12.56
CA ASN A 147 5.91 -11.70 -11.73
C ASN A 147 4.69 -12.01 -10.83
N VAL A 148 4.31 -13.30 -10.78
CA VAL A 148 3.11 -13.90 -10.13
C VAL A 148 3.04 -13.68 -8.61
N ALA A 149 4.09 -13.15 -7.99
CA ALA A 149 4.19 -12.87 -6.56
C ALA A 149 3.23 -11.79 -6.03
N SER A 150 2.59 -11.02 -6.92
CA SER A 150 1.68 -9.92 -6.59
C SER A 150 0.41 -10.37 -5.85
N LEU A 151 -0.10 -11.57 -6.11
CA LEU A 151 -1.28 -12.14 -5.45
C LEU A 151 -1.00 -12.65 -4.03
N CYS A 152 0.20 -13.18 -3.77
CA CYS A 152 0.55 -13.72 -2.45
C CYS A 152 0.67 -12.62 -1.38
N ILE A 153 1.14 -11.42 -1.74
CA ILE A 153 1.22 -10.27 -0.83
C ILE A 153 -0.18 -9.73 -0.48
N ILE A 154 -1.14 -9.83 -1.42
CA ILE A 154 -2.54 -9.43 -1.20
C ILE A 154 -3.22 -10.33 -0.13
N ILE A 155 -2.90 -11.63 -0.15
CA ILE A 155 -3.48 -12.64 0.76
C ILE A 155 -2.85 -12.56 2.16
N ILE A 156 -1.52 -12.36 2.25
CA ILE A 156 -0.84 -12.23 3.54
C ILE A 156 -1.32 -10.99 4.28
N ASN A 157 -1.47 -9.85 3.58
CA ASN A 157 -1.97 -8.62 4.19
C ASN A 157 -3.38 -8.77 4.74
N THR A 158 -4.29 -9.45 4.05
CA THR A 158 -5.67 -9.64 4.51
C THR A 158 -5.79 -10.61 5.70
N ARG A 159 -4.93 -11.64 5.80
CA ARG A 159 -4.94 -12.62 6.90
C ARG A 159 -4.41 -12.05 8.22
N VAL A 160 -3.37 -11.22 8.18
CA VAL A 160 -2.78 -10.59 9.39
C VAL A 160 -3.82 -9.78 10.19
N PHE A 161 -4.85 -9.25 9.53
CA PHE A 161 -5.84 -8.38 10.19
C PHE A 161 -7.05 -9.13 10.79
N GLN A 162 -7.21 -10.42 10.51
CA GLN A 162 -8.35 -11.19 11.04
C GLN A 162 -8.14 -11.62 12.50
N GLU A 163 -6.91 -11.96 12.90
CA GLU A 163 -6.64 -12.70 14.14
C GLU A 163 -6.44 -11.83 15.42
N HIS A 164 -6.16 -10.53 15.32
CA HIS A 164 -5.72 -9.74 16.49
C HIS A 164 -6.50 -8.45 16.80
N TYR A 165 -7.81 -8.43 16.54
CA TYR A 165 -8.63 -7.26 16.91
C TYR A 165 -9.86 -7.61 17.74
N TYR A 166 -9.74 -7.31 19.04
CA TYR A 166 -10.83 -6.82 19.88
C TYR A 166 -11.11 -5.37 19.45
N ILE A 167 -12.26 -5.16 18.83
CA ILE A 167 -12.86 -3.82 18.67
C ILE A 167 -13.55 -3.48 19.98
#